data_AF-A0A937WP50-F1
#
_entry.id   AF-A0A937WP50-F1
#
_cell.length_a   1.000
_cell.length_b   1.000
_cell.length_c   1.000
_cell.angle_alpha   90.00
_cell.angle_beta   90.00
_cell.angle_gamma   90.00
#
_symmetry.space_group_name_H-M   'P 1'
#
loop_
_entity.id
_entity.type
_entity.pdbx_description
1 polymer ?
#
loop_
_entity_poly.entity_id
_entity_poly.type
_entity_poly.pdbx_seq_one_letter_code
_entity_poly.pdbx_strand_id
1 'polypeptide(L)'
;MVYDRITLKSYAQKLYKIFNQIYREGNGGILCPSCGQGTLSISYTRNENDNYGIWIECSACHLLEHADVKGQPAGFKEDLVSFEYQRLDDHAWQTGRH
;
A
#
# COMPACT_ATOMS: atom_id res chain seq x y z
N MET A 1 10.98 18.14 21.52
CA MET A 1 10.23 17.06 20.81
C MET A 1 11.03 16.71 19.57
N VAL A 2 11.73 15.57 19.60
CA VAL A 2 12.59 15.13 18.49
C VAL A 2 11.67 14.46 17.47
N TYR A 3 11.33 15.16 16.39
CA TYR A 3 10.77 14.51 15.21
C TYR A 3 11.91 13.70 14.60
N ASP A 4 11.95 12.42 14.96
CA ASP A 4 12.88 11.47 14.37
C ASP A 4 12.64 11.47 12.86
N ARG A 5 13.62 11.95 12.10
CA ARG A 5 13.60 11.90 10.63
C ARG A 5 13.59 10.43 10.26
N ILE A 6 12.40 9.85 10.09
CA ILE A 6 12.25 8.51 9.55
C ILE A 6 12.88 8.57 8.15
N THR A 7 14.08 8.03 8.01
CA THR A 7 14.71 7.85 6.71
C THR A 7 13.77 7.03 5.83
N LEU A 8 13.63 7.38 4.54
CA LEU A 8 12.76 6.65 3.58
C LEU A 8 12.92 5.12 3.66
N LYS A 9 14.14 4.64 3.90
CA LYS A 9 14.44 3.21 4.06
C LYS A 9 13.82 2.58 5.32
N SER A 10 13.84 3.28 6.46
CA SER A 10 13.19 2.80 7.69
C SER A 10 11.67 2.97 7.63
N TYR A 11 11.18 3.92 6.83
CA TYR A 11 9.78 4.12 6.55
C TYR A 11 9.19 2.96 5.72
N ALA A 12 9.84 2.60 4.61
CA ALA A 12 9.43 1.46 3.78
C ALA A 12 9.44 0.13 4.56
N GLN A 13 10.44 -0.09 5.42
CA GLN A 13 10.47 -1.26 6.30
C GLN A 13 9.34 -1.28 7.32
N LYS A 14 8.93 -0.11 7.85
CA LYS A 14 7.77 0.00 8.74
C LYS A 14 6.48 -0.27 8.00
N LEU A 15 6.30 0.29 6.81
CA LEU A 15 5.13 0.02 5.97
C LEU A 15 5.02 -1.45 5.59
N TYR A 16 6.14 -2.09 5.25
CA TYR A 16 6.13 -3.53 4.95
C TYR A 16 5.72 -4.37 6.17
N LYS A 17 6.16 -4.01 7.38
CA LYS A 17 5.72 -4.66 8.62
C LYS A 17 4.24 -4.44 8.90
N ILE A 18 3.77 -3.21 8.70
CA ILE A 18 2.37 -2.82 8.84
C ILE A 18 1.51 -3.58 7.84
N PHE A 19 1.93 -3.65 6.58
CA PHE A 19 1.28 -4.45 5.55
C PHE A 19 1.14 -5.91 5.99
N ASN A 20 2.23 -6.53 6.46
CA ASN A 20 2.20 -7.89 7.00
C ASN A 20 1.25 -8.05 8.19
N GLN A 21 1.11 -7.01 9.01
CA GLN A 21 0.23 -7.02 10.18
C GLN A 21 -1.24 -6.86 9.78
N ILE A 22 -1.58 -5.90 8.90
CA ILE A 22 -2.92 -5.75 8.32
C ILE A 22 -3.34 -7.04 7.60
N TYR A 23 -2.40 -7.65 6.87
CA TYR A 23 -2.57 -8.94 6.21
C TYR A 23 -2.94 -10.06 7.19
N ARG A 24 -2.24 -10.17 8.33
CA ARG A 24 -2.49 -11.24 9.33
C ARG A 24 -3.76 -11.03 10.14
N GLU A 25 -4.08 -9.78 10.46
CA GLU A 25 -5.14 -9.45 11.43
C GLU A 25 -6.48 -9.11 10.75
N GLY A 26 -6.49 -8.90 9.43
CA GLY A 26 -7.70 -8.63 8.67
C GLY A 26 -8.30 -7.26 9.00
N ASN A 27 -7.83 -6.21 8.32
CA ASN A 27 -8.34 -4.83 8.42
C ASN A 27 -8.54 -4.34 9.87
N GLY A 28 -7.52 -4.51 10.71
CA GLY A 28 -7.42 -3.79 11.97
C GLY A 28 -6.90 -2.38 11.71
N GLY A 29 -7.54 -1.35 12.30
CA GLY A 29 -7.17 0.06 12.14
C GLY A 29 -5.74 0.35 12.62
N ILE A 30 -4.76 0.17 11.75
CA ILE A 30 -3.37 0.48 12.03
C ILE A 30 -3.17 1.99 11.89
N LEU A 31 -2.62 2.59 12.95
CA LEU A 31 -2.27 4.00 12.97
C LEU A 31 -1.16 4.28 11.96
N CYS A 32 -1.27 5.40 11.26
CA CYS A 32 -0.25 5.79 10.31
C CYS A 32 1.10 6.04 11.02
N PRO A 33 2.20 5.39 10.59
CA PRO A 33 3.51 5.55 11.22
C PRO A 33 4.16 6.92 10.94
N SER A 34 3.62 7.69 9.99
CA SER A 34 4.14 9.00 9.61
C SER A 34 3.53 10.13 10.45
N CYS A 35 2.20 10.21 10.51
CA CYS A 35 1.52 11.27 11.27
C CYS A 35 1.06 10.82 12.67
N GLY A 36 1.11 9.52 12.98
CA GLY A 36 0.63 8.97 14.24
C GLY A 36 -0.89 9.04 14.43
N GLN A 37 -1.63 9.42 13.39
CA GLN A 37 -3.08 9.61 13.40
C GLN A 37 -3.73 8.92 12.19
N GLY A 38 -5.05 8.77 12.22
CA GLY A 38 -5.82 8.16 11.14
C GLY A 38 -5.59 6.64 11.01
N THR A 39 -6.37 6.03 10.13
CA THR A 39 -6.27 4.61 9.79
C THR A 39 -5.58 4.45 8.45
N LEU A 40 -4.82 3.38 8.31
CA LEU A 40 -4.29 2.95 7.02
C LEU A 40 -5.30 2.05 6.31
N SER A 41 -5.63 2.40 5.07
CA SER A 41 -6.41 1.57 4.15
C SER A 41 -5.48 0.93 3.12
N ILE A 42 -5.78 -0.32 2.77
CA ILE A 42 -5.11 -1.04 1.70
C ILE A 42 -6.04 -1.09 0.49
N SER A 43 -5.47 -0.94 -0.68
CA SER A 43 -6.10 -1.29 -1.94
C SER A 43 -5.17 -2.14 -2.79
N TYR A 44 -5.74 -3.05 -3.55
CA TYR A 44 -4.99 -3.89 -4.48
C TYR A 44 -5.26 -3.45 -5.91
N THR A 45 -4.35 -3.83 -6.79
CA THR A 45 -4.52 -3.79 -8.25
C THR A 45 -3.98 -5.09 -8.83
N ARG A 46 -4.47 -5.47 -10.02
CA ARG A 46 -3.95 -6.61 -10.78
C ARG A 46 -4.12 -6.39 -12.27
N ASN A 47 -3.27 -6.98 -13.09
CA ASN A 47 -3.51 -7.07 -14.53
C ASN A 47 -3.56 -8.52 -15.03
N GLU A 48 -3.75 -8.66 -16.34
CA GLU A 48 -3.82 -9.95 -17.03
C GLU A 48 -2.48 -10.70 -17.10
N ASN A 49 -1.37 -10.03 -16.75
CA ASN A 49 -0.02 -10.60 -16.77
C ASN A 49 0.46 -11.03 -15.37
N ASP A 50 -0.46 -11.21 -14.42
CA ASP A 50 -0.16 -11.53 -13.01
C ASP A 50 0.76 -10.50 -12.33
N ASN A 51 0.74 -9.24 -12.79
CA ASN A 51 1.29 -8.13 -12.00
C ASN A 51 0.25 -7.72 -10.97
N TYR A 52 0.72 -7.42 -9.77
CA TYR A 52 -0.11 -6.93 -8.68
C TYR A 52 0.50 -5.66 -8.11
N GLY A 53 -0.35 -4.73 -7.73
CA GLY A 53 0.05 -3.55 -6.96
C GLY A 53 -0.61 -3.56 -5.59
N ILE A 54 0.11 -3.02 -4.62
CA ILE A 54 -0.40 -2.77 -3.27
C ILE A 54 -0.31 -1.26 -3.04
N TRP A 55 -1.46 -0.67 -2.73
CA TRP A 55 -1.60 0.73 -2.38
C TRP A 55 -1.94 0.84 -0.90
N ILE A 56 -1.23 1.73 -0.19
CA ILE A 56 -1.47 2.01 1.23
C ILE A 56 -1.72 3.50 1.36
N GLU A 57 -2.88 3.87 1.91
CA GLU A 57 -3.27 5.25 2.11
C GLU A 57 -3.60 5.55 3.58
N CYS A 58 -3.16 6.70 4.08
CA CYS A 58 -3.59 7.21 5.38
C CYS A 58 -4.78 8.17 5.24
N SER A 59 -5.86 7.92 5.99
CA SER A 59 -7.05 8.78 6.01
C SER A 59 -6.86 10.18 6.62
N ALA A 60 -5.77 10.41 7.36
CA ALA A 60 -5.53 11.68 8.05
C ALA A 60 -4.52 12.58 7.32
N CYS A 61 -3.39 12.03 6.88
CA CYS A 61 -2.35 12.79 6.20
C CYS A 61 -2.26 12.53 4.69
N HIS A 62 -3.14 11.69 4.14
CA HIS A 62 -3.18 11.30 2.72
C HIS A 62 -1.84 10.81 2.18
N LEU A 63 -1.04 10.24 3.06
CA LEU A 63 0.18 9.56 2.69
C LEU A 63 -0.17 8.34 1.87
N LEU A 64 0.28 8.33 0.63
CA LEU A 64 0.00 7.31 -0.37
C LEU A 64 1.30 6.64 -0.79
N GLU A 65 1.33 5.32 -0.67
CA GLU A 65 2.49 4.50 -0.99
C GLU A 65 2.06 3.33 -1.88
N HIS A 66 2.90 3.00 -2.84
CA HIS A 66 2.65 2.00 -3.86
C HIS A 66 3.82 1.02 -3.95
N ALA A 67 3.51 -0.26 -4.15
CA ALA A 67 4.51 -1.27 -4.42
C ALA A 67 3.99 -2.29 -5.45
N ASP A 68 4.78 -2.50 -6.51
CA ASP A 68 4.59 -3.62 -7.43
C ASP A 68 5.04 -4.94 -6.78
N VAL A 69 4.23 -5.97 -6.95
CA VAL A 69 4.48 -7.33 -6.47
C VAL A 69 4.33 -8.30 -7.63
N LYS A 70 5.29 -9.23 -7.74
CA LYS A 70 5.21 -10.33 -8.69
C LYS A 70 4.40 -11.47 -8.12
N GLY A 71 3.33 -11.86 -8.82
CA GLY A 71 2.39 -12.89 -8.38
C GLY A 71 1.42 -12.39 -7.31
N GLN A 72 0.34 -13.15 -7.12
CA GLN A 72 -0.75 -12.73 -6.25
C GLN A 72 -0.27 -12.55 -4.80
N PRO A 73 -0.40 -11.35 -4.21
CA PRO A 73 -0.03 -11.12 -2.84
C PRO A 73 -0.93 -11.96 -1.93
N ALA A 74 -0.33 -12.52 -0.89
CA ALA A 74 -1.08 -13.26 0.10
C ALA A 74 -2.14 -12.33 0.71
N GLY A 75 -3.40 -12.78 0.75
CA GLY A 75 -4.52 -11.98 1.28
C GLY A 75 -5.06 -10.92 0.32
N PHE A 76 -4.70 -11.00 -0.96
CA PHE A 76 -5.42 -10.32 -2.04
C PHE A 76 -6.92 -10.60 -1.92
N LYS A 77 -7.72 -9.54 -1.98
CA LYS A 77 -9.16 -9.64 -2.07
C LYS A 77 -9.68 -8.73 -3.16
N GLU A 78 -10.53 -9.28 -4.02
CA GLU A 78 -11.08 -8.57 -5.17
C GLU A 78 -11.93 -7.36 -4.73
N ASP A 79 -12.58 -7.42 -3.56
CA ASP A 79 -13.38 -6.34 -2.98
C ASP A 79 -12.53 -5.13 -2.50
N LEU A 80 -11.22 -5.33 -2.35
CA LEU A 80 -10.27 -4.27 -2.02
C LEU A 80 -9.55 -3.73 -3.27
N VAL A 81 -9.98 -4.11 -4.47
CA VAL A 81 -9.48 -3.52 -5.72
C VAL A 81 -10.16 -2.17 -5.94
N SER A 82 -9.37 -1.10 -5.85
CA SER A 82 -9.85 0.25 -6.12
C SER A 82 -9.77 0.55 -7.61
N PHE A 83 -10.89 0.96 -8.22
CA PHE A 83 -10.93 1.34 -9.64
C PHE A 83 -9.95 2.48 -9.97
N GLU A 84 -9.79 3.44 -9.06
CA GLU A 84 -8.91 4.59 -9.27
C GLU A 84 -7.44 4.15 -9.36
N TYR A 85 -6.99 3.36 -8.39
CA TYR A 85 -5.63 2.84 -8.35
C TYR A 85 -5.36 1.84 -9.47
N GLN A 86 -6.34 1.00 -9.81
CA GLN A 86 -6.25 0.07 -10.94
C GLN A 86 -5.96 0.81 -12.24
N ARG A 87 -6.66 1.92 -12.49
CA ARG A 87 -6.44 2.74 -13.69
C ARG A 87 -5.03 3.35 -13.73
N LEU A 88 -4.47 3.74 -12.58
CA LEU A 88 -3.11 4.28 -12.50
C LEU A 88 -2.06 3.21 -12.84
N ASP A 89 -2.21 2.01 -12.25
CA ASP A 89 -1.30 0.90 -12.51
C ASP A 89 -1.43 0.38 -13.95
N ASP A 90 -2.63 0.28 -14.51
CA ASP A 90 -2.83 -0.10 -15.90
C ASP A 90 -2.07 0.83 -16.86
N HIS A 91 -2.13 2.14 -16.60
CA HIS A 91 -1.38 3.12 -17.40
C HIS A 91 0.14 2.99 -17.20
N ALA A 92 0.61 2.76 -15.98
CA ALA A 92 2.03 2.54 -15.69
C ALA A 92 2.57 1.28 -16.39
N TRP A 93 1.84 0.16 -16.27
CA TRP A 93 2.19 -1.13 -16.88
C TRP A 93 2.15 -1.08 -18.41
N GLN A 94 1.25 -0.30 -19.02
CA GLN A 94 1.23 -0.09 -20.47
C GLN A 94 2.40 0.75 -20.99
N THR A 95 2.90 1.69 -20.18
CA THR A 95 3.96 2.63 -20.60
C THR A 95 5.37 2.15 -20.23
N GLY A 96 5.50 1.03 -19.52
CA GLY A 96 6.79 0.43 -19.16
C GLY A 96 7.63 1.28 -18.21
N ARG A 97 7.04 2.28 -17.55
CA ARG A 97 7.70 3.06 -16.50
C ARG A 97 7.42 2.39 -15.15
N HIS A 98 8.45 1.71 -14.64
CA HIS A 98 8.58 1.27 -13.25
C HIS A 98 9.80 1.94 -12.64
#